data_AF-A0A0B7NE05-F1
#
_entry.id   AF-A0A0B7NE05-F1
#
_cell.length_a   1.000
_cell.length_b   1.000
_cell.length_c   1.000
_cell.angle_alpha   90.00
_cell.angle_beta   90.00
_cell.angle_gamma   90.00
#
_symmetry.space_group_name_H-M   'P 1'
#
loop_
_entity.id
_entity.type
_entity.pdbx_description
1 polymer ?
#
loop_
_entity_poly.entity_id
_entity_poly.type
_entity_poly.pdbx_seq_one_letter_code
_entity_poly.pdbx_strand_id
1 'polypeptide(L)'
;MNEPVQVYFQENKPDRDQVHRLRISPLICNASDVHGILALPKRLSMKELLNIEILKSGEFCNLVELSVRFEGNEWSELKCSTLIQHLSNAPKLKKLGLNHGKMSLSHLHQLHCNAQQLEVLDLVDLTLASTMEGQEQLILSSITLTELYLFECTEKYKESTLNYMEYTNLKILQVHVSPTHNEKYGEQQLIRFVSHCQYLETYSVSIHPITLENMEAIYANERACDNAIV
;
A
#
# COMPACT_ATOMS: atom_id res chain seq x y z
N MET A 1 -15.52 -30.96 10.15
CA MET A 1 -14.11 -31.38 10.05
C MET A 1 -13.35 -30.20 9.47
N ASN A 2 -12.30 -29.72 10.17
CA ASN A 2 -11.52 -28.56 9.75
C ASN A 2 -10.39 -29.02 8.82
N GLU A 3 -10.36 -28.54 7.58
CA GLU A 3 -9.20 -28.70 6.70
C GLU A 3 -8.10 -27.68 7.06
N PRO A 4 -6.82 -28.05 6.91
CA PRO A 4 -5.68 -27.22 7.31
C PRO A 4 -5.52 -25.98 6.42
N VAL A 5 -5.19 -24.85 7.04
CA VAL A 5 -4.72 -23.63 6.36
C VAL A 5 -3.35 -23.90 5.75
N GLN A 6 -3.16 -23.57 4.48
CA GLN A 6 -1.84 -23.58 3.84
C GLN A 6 -1.20 -22.19 3.93
N VAL A 7 -0.26 -22.02 4.86
CA VAL A 7 0.69 -20.90 4.85
C VAL A 7 1.81 -21.26 3.89
N TYR A 8 1.94 -20.51 2.80
CA TYR A 8 3.03 -20.73 1.85
C TYR A 8 4.26 -19.94 2.31
N PHE A 9 5.19 -20.64 2.95
CA PHE A 9 6.56 -20.14 3.09
C PHE A 9 7.29 -20.47 1.79
N GLN A 10 7.65 -19.44 1.03
CA GLN A 10 8.52 -19.64 -0.12
C GLN A 10 9.98 -19.63 0.37
N GLU A 11 10.48 -20.81 0.76
CA GLU A 11 11.89 -21.02 1.08
C GLU A 11 12.71 -20.95 -0.22
N ASN A 12 13.51 -19.89 -0.37
CA ASN A 12 14.61 -19.89 -1.33
C ASN A 12 15.81 -20.65 -0.72
N LYS A 13 16.54 -21.36 -1.58
CA LYS A 13 17.68 -22.27 -1.28
C LYS A 13 18.65 -21.79 -0.18
N PRO A 14 19.36 -22.72 0.49
CA PRO A 14 20.09 -22.43 1.71
C PRO A 14 21.42 -21.73 1.42
N ASP A 15 21.38 -20.42 1.30
CA ASP A 15 22.50 -19.56 1.68
C ASP A 15 22.11 -18.80 2.94
N ARG A 16 23.09 -18.45 3.77
CA ARG A 16 22.96 -18.12 5.21
C ARG A 16 22.10 -16.90 5.60
N ASP A 17 21.33 -16.32 4.69
CA ASP A 17 20.37 -15.26 4.94
C ASP A 17 18.95 -15.75 4.61
N GLN A 18 18.28 -16.37 5.59
CA GLN A 18 16.87 -16.73 5.47
C GLN A 18 16.01 -15.45 5.35
N VAL A 19 15.72 -15.04 4.12
CA VAL A 19 14.76 -13.98 3.83
C VAL A 19 13.36 -14.57 3.92
N HIS A 20 12.69 -14.37 5.05
CA HIS A 20 11.30 -14.76 5.18
C HIS A 20 10.42 -13.77 4.40
N ARG A 21 9.74 -14.28 3.38
CA ARG A 21 8.67 -13.58 2.65
C ARG A 21 7.34 -14.15 3.08
N LEU A 22 6.40 -13.30 3.48
CA LEU A 22 5.07 -13.72 3.88
C LEU A 22 4.03 -13.10 2.94
N ARG A 23 3.33 -13.96 2.19
CA ARG A 23 2.16 -13.57 1.41
C ARG A 23 0.91 -14.12 2.07
N ILE A 24 0.00 -13.24 2.43
CA ILE A 24 -1.24 -13.59 3.10
C ILE A 24 -2.39 -13.41 2.12
N SER A 25 -2.99 -14.52 1.71
CA SER A 25 -4.17 -14.52 0.83
C SER A 25 -5.28 -15.35 1.48
N PRO A 26 -6.47 -14.78 1.70
CA PRO A 26 -7.62 -15.56 2.11
C PRO A 26 -8.03 -16.59 1.04
N LEU A 27 -8.42 -17.78 1.49
CA LEU A 27 -9.01 -18.82 0.64
C LEU A 27 -10.54 -18.63 0.64
N ILE A 28 -11.12 -18.50 -0.55
CA ILE A 28 -12.57 -18.50 -0.76
C ILE A 28 -13.09 -19.91 -0.42
N CYS A 29 -13.59 -20.09 0.79
CA CYS A 29 -14.38 -21.27 1.15
C CYS A 29 -15.85 -20.86 1.24
N ASN A 30 -16.64 -21.26 0.25
CA ASN A 30 -18.10 -21.19 0.31
C ASN A 30 -18.59 -22.18 1.37
N ALA A 31 -18.77 -21.73 2.61
CA ALA A 31 -19.45 -22.48 3.66
C ALA A 31 -20.79 -21.81 3.93
N SER A 32 -21.85 -22.34 3.32
CA SER A 32 -23.24 -22.06 3.68
C SER A 32 -23.63 -22.83 4.95
N ASP A 33 -24.43 -22.16 5.79
CA ASP A 33 -25.25 -22.66 6.90
C ASP A 33 -24.57 -22.96 8.25
N VAL A 34 -24.77 -22.05 9.23
CA VAL A 34 -25.25 -22.41 10.58
C VAL A 34 -26.07 -21.24 11.18
N HIS A 35 -27.31 -21.53 11.56
CA HIS A 35 -28.24 -20.68 12.32
C HIS A 35 -27.83 -20.55 13.81
N GLY A 36 -28.01 -19.35 14.38
CA GLY A 36 -28.62 -19.19 15.72
C GLY A 36 -27.75 -18.82 16.94
N ILE A 37 -28.01 -17.60 17.44
CA ILE A 37 -28.03 -17.15 18.86
C ILE A 37 -26.67 -16.93 19.57
N LEU A 38 -26.19 -15.69 19.53
CA LEU A 38 -25.94 -14.79 20.68
C LEU A 38 -25.32 -13.48 20.16
N ALA A 39 -25.89 -12.35 20.57
CA ALA A 39 -25.43 -11.00 20.21
C ALA A 39 -24.06 -10.71 20.85
N LEU A 40 -23.01 -10.94 20.09
CA LEU A 40 -21.67 -10.37 20.20
C LEU A 40 -21.36 -9.76 18.83
N PRO A 41 -20.58 -8.66 18.73
CA PRO A 41 -20.27 -8.06 17.43
C PRO A 41 -19.69 -9.14 16.53
N LYS A 42 -20.38 -9.36 15.39
CA LYS A 42 -20.09 -10.32 14.31
C LYS A 42 -18.65 -10.83 14.39
N ARG A 43 -18.50 -12.10 14.81
CA ARG A 43 -17.21 -12.77 14.91
C ARG A 43 -16.46 -12.62 13.58
N LEU A 44 -15.40 -11.82 13.58
CA LEU A 44 -14.32 -11.93 12.61
C LEU A 44 -13.97 -13.41 12.52
N SER A 45 -13.89 -13.95 11.31
CA SER A 45 -13.58 -15.36 11.16
C SER A 45 -12.19 -15.59 11.76
N MET A 46 -12.01 -16.70 12.48
CA MET A 46 -10.74 -17.05 13.16
C MET A 46 -9.53 -17.05 12.18
N LYS A 47 -9.80 -17.19 10.87
CA LYS A 47 -8.84 -17.11 9.76
C LYS A 47 -8.28 -15.70 9.52
N GLU A 48 -9.04 -14.65 9.80
CA GLU A 48 -8.64 -13.25 9.59
C GLU A 48 -7.83 -12.70 10.76
N LEU A 49 -8.11 -13.18 11.98
CA LEU A 49 -7.37 -12.82 13.20
C LEU A 49 -5.96 -13.45 13.23
N LEU A 50 -5.83 -14.67 12.67
CA LEU A 50 -4.56 -15.42 12.65
C LEU A 50 -3.42 -14.61 12.00
N ASN A 51 -3.72 -13.74 11.03
CA ASN A 51 -2.70 -13.03 10.24
C ASN A 51 -2.09 -11.81 10.94
N ILE A 52 -2.83 -11.17 11.86
CA ILE A 52 -2.35 -9.99 12.59
C ILE A 52 -1.77 -10.41 13.94
N GLU A 53 -2.32 -11.45 14.58
CA GLU A 53 -1.77 -11.99 15.84
C GLU A 53 -0.32 -12.47 15.69
N ILE A 54 0.02 -12.95 14.50
CA ILE A 54 1.38 -13.32 14.13
C ILE A 54 2.32 -12.10 14.21
N LEU A 55 1.92 -10.93 13.70
CA LEU A 55 2.72 -9.70 13.84
C LEU A 55 2.73 -9.16 15.27
N LYS A 56 1.65 -9.38 16.06
CA LYS A 56 1.60 -9.00 17.48
C LYS A 56 2.63 -9.73 18.32
N SER A 57 2.93 -10.98 17.99
CA SER A 57 3.87 -11.83 18.76
C SER A 57 5.32 -11.33 18.74
N GLY A 58 5.70 -10.53 17.73
CA GLY A 58 7.09 -10.09 17.54
C GLY A 58 8.02 -11.15 16.96
N GLU A 59 7.51 -12.35 16.63
CA GLU A 59 8.31 -13.46 16.09
C GLU A 59 8.87 -13.17 14.68
N PHE A 60 8.35 -12.14 14.01
CA PHE A 60 8.68 -11.76 12.64
C PHE A 60 9.70 -10.62 12.55
N CYS A 61 10.63 -10.55 13.52
CA CYS A 61 11.66 -9.52 13.54
C CYS A 61 12.60 -9.55 12.30
N ASN A 62 12.64 -10.68 11.60
CA ASN A 62 13.39 -10.90 10.36
C ASN A 62 12.54 -10.80 9.08
N LEU A 63 11.27 -10.45 9.18
CA LEU A 63 10.40 -10.31 8.00
C LEU A 63 10.86 -9.13 7.14
N VAL A 64 11.09 -9.39 5.85
CA VAL A 64 11.58 -8.39 4.89
C VAL A 64 10.51 -7.94 3.90
N GLU A 65 9.55 -8.83 3.60
CA GLU A 65 8.47 -8.55 2.66
C GLU A 65 7.14 -9.09 3.22
N LEU A 66 6.12 -8.23 3.20
CA LEU A 66 4.76 -8.55 3.63
C LEU A 66 3.77 -8.09 2.57
N SER A 67 2.86 -8.98 2.16
CA SER A 67 1.73 -8.62 1.30
C SER A 67 0.42 -9.10 1.90
N VAL A 68 -0.52 -8.19 2.08
CA VAL A 68 -1.81 -8.41 2.74
C VAL A 68 -2.95 -8.01 1.79
N ARG A 69 -3.99 -8.85 1.73
CA ARG A 69 -5.24 -8.56 1.01
C ARG A 69 -6.39 -8.42 2.01
N PHE A 70 -7.09 -7.28 2.02
CA PHE A 70 -8.20 -7.02 2.95
C PHE A 70 -9.56 -7.39 2.32
N GLU A 71 -9.94 -8.67 2.37
CA GLU A 71 -11.29 -9.03 1.92
C GLU A 71 -12.40 -8.30 2.72
N GLY A 72 -13.40 -7.79 1.98
CA GLY A 72 -14.62 -7.19 2.51
C GLY A 72 -14.51 -5.71 2.87
N ASN A 73 -15.45 -4.90 2.38
CA ASN A 73 -15.46 -3.43 2.51
C ASN A 73 -15.85 -2.89 3.89
N GLU A 74 -16.48 -3.68 4.76
CA GLU A 74 -17.00 -3.23 6.06
C GLU A 74 -15.91 -3.20 7.15
N TRP A 75 -14.88 -4.05 7.03
CA TRP A 75 -13.86 -4.24 8.08
C TRP A 75 -12.43 -4.01 7.61
N SER A 76 -12.23 -3.76 6.31
CA SER A 76 -10.90 -3.55 5.74
C SER A 76 -10.15 -2.38 6.40
N GLU A 77 -10.86 -1.31 6.78
CA GLU A 77 -10.26 -0.16 7.46
C GLU A 77 -9.70 -0.54 8.84
N LEU A 78 -10.50 -1.22 9.67
CA LEU A 78 -10.07 -1.66 11.00
C LEU A 78 -8.90 -2.66 10.90
N LYS A 79 -8.96 -3.59 9.94
CA LYS A 79 -7.86 -4.54 9.68
C LYS A 79 -6.57 -3.82 9.27
N CYS A 80 -6.68 -2.81 8.39
CA CYS A 80 -5.55 -1.99 7.97
C CYS A 80 -4.94 -1.23 9.15
N SER A 81 -5.78 -0.57 9.97
CA SER A 81 -5.36 0.12 11.19
C SER A 81 -4.60 -0.81 12.14
N THR A 82 -5.16 -1.99 12.40
CA THR A 82 -4.56 -2.98 13.32
C THR A 82 -3.25 -3.52 12.75
N LEU A 83 -3.16 -3.79 11.45
CA LEU A 83 -1.92 -4.19 10.79
C LEU A 83 -0.83 -3.13 11.00
N ILE A 84 -1.14 -1.87 10.70
CA ILE A 84 -0.19 -0.75 10.77
C ILE A 84 0.33 -0.54 12.19
N GLN A 85 -0.51 -0.71 13.21
CA GLN A 85 -0.10 -0.61 14.62
C GLN A 85 0.97 -1.63 15.03
N HIS A 86 1.07 -2.76 14.31
CA HIS A 86 2.01 -3.83 14.63
C HIS A 86 3.19 -3.93 13.66
N LEU A 87 3.32 -3.04 12.68
CA LEU A 87 4.46 -3.04 11.75
C LEU A 87 5.79 -2.74 12.44
N SER A 88 5.78 -2.05 13.59
CA SER A 88 6.97 -1.81 14.41
C SER A 88 7.62 -3.10 14.94
N ASN A 89 6.87 -4.20 14.99
CA ASN A 89 7.38 -5.53 15.36
C ASN A 89 8.15 -6.22 14.23
N ALA A 90 8.16 -5.65 13.02
CA ALA A 90 8.89 -6.13 11.86
C ALA A 90 9.96 -5.10 11.40
N PRO A 91 11.00 -4.84 12.22
CA PRO A 91 11.98 -3.77 11.96
C PRO A 91 12.84 -3.96 10.71
N LYS A 92 12.87 -5.17 10.11
CA LYS A 92 13.57 -5.45 8.85
C LYS A 92 12.67 -5.40 7.61
N LEU A 93 11.39 -5.05 7.78
CA LEU A 93 10.42 -5.02 6.69
C LEU A 93 10.76 -3.91 5.70
N LYS A 94 11.20 -4.28 4.50
CA LYS A 94 11.55 -3.34 3.42
C LYS A 94 10.43 -3.15 2.42
N LYS A 95 9.57 -4.16 2.25
CA LYS A 95 8.49 -4.13 1.25
C LYS A 95 7.14 -4.46 1.87
N LEU A 96 6.15 -3.59 1.64
CA LEU A 96 4.79 -3.78 2.08
C LEU A 96 3.81 -3.64 0.91
N GLY A 97 2.98 -4.66 0.70
CA GLY A 97 1.86 -4.64 -0.24
C GLY A 97 0.52 -4.68 0.47
N LEU A 98 -0.36 -3.73 0.18
CA LEU A 98 -1.72 -3.63 0.71
C LEU A 98 -2.71 -3.72 -0.46
N ASN A 99 -3.55 -4.76 -0.47
CA ASN A 99 -4.44 -5.06 -1.59
C ASN A 99 -5.90 -5.06 -1.16
N HIS A 100 -6.80 -4.59 -2.02
CA HIS A 100 -8.26 -4.62 -1.90
C HIS A 100 -8.73 -4.12 -0.53
N GLY A 101 -9.10 -2.86 -0.37
CA GLY A 101 -9.51 -2.40 0.96
C GLY A 101 -9.88 -0.94 1.08
N LYS A 102 -10.01 -0.50 2.34
CA LYS A 102 -10.25 0.90 2.70
C LYS A 102 -9.10 1.39 3.55
N MET A 103 -8.58 2.54 3.20
CA MET A 103 -7.49 3.19 3.93
C MET A 103 -7.71 4.69 3.93
N SER A 104 -7.43 5.35 5.06
CA SER A 104 -7.51 6.80 5.21
C SER A 104 -6.10 7.40 5.11
N LEU A 105 -6.00 8.72 4.99
CA LEU A 105 -4.72 9.43 5.07
C LEU A 105 -4.07 9.30 6.45
N SER A 106 -4.87 9.23 7.52
CA SER A 106 -4.36 9.02 8.88
C SER A 106 -3.71 7.64 9.04
N HIS A 107 -4.25 6.59 8.39
CA HIS A 107 -3.60 5.29 8.34
C HIS A 107 -2.26 5.35 7.61
N LEU A 108 -2.18 6.11 6.52
CA LEU A 108 -0.95 6.27 5.73
C LEU A 108 0.13 7.02 6.50
N HIS A 109 -0.25 8.07 7.23
CA HIS A 109 0.62 8.73 8.20
C HIS A 109 1.15 7.75 9.26
N GLN A 110 0.26 6.97 9.88
CA GLN A 110 0.67 5.97 10.88
C GLN A 110 1.59 4.90 10.29
N LEU A 111 1.38 4.50 9.03
CA LEU A 111 2.25 3.57 8.32
C LEU A 111 3.66 4.13 8.25
N HIS A 112 3.84 5.39 7.86
CA HIS A 112 5.16 6.02 7.85
C HIS A 112 5.78 6.15 9.23
N CYS A 113 4.99 6.43 10.27
CA CYS A 113 5.49 6.47 11.63
C CYS A 113 5.98 5.10 12.12
N ASN A 114 5.24 4.04 11.81
CA ASN A 114 5.46 2.70 12.37
C ASN A 114 6.39 1.82 11.52
N ALA A 115 6.64 2.20 10.28
CA ALA A 115 7.43 1.43 9.32
C ALA A 115 8.39 2.34 8.54
N GLN A 116 9.16 3.15 9.26
CA GLN A 116 10.16 4.09 8.71
C GLN A 116 11.25 3.42 7.87
N GLN A 117 11.43 2.11 8.01
CA GLN A 117 12.40 1.30 7.27
C GLN A 117 11.91 0.88 5.87
N LEU A 118 10.66 1.16 5.50
CA LEU A 118 10.09 0.71 4.22
C LEU A 118 10.78 1.39 3.02
N GLU A 119 11.23 0.56 2.08
CA GLU A 119 11.82 0.97 0.81
C GLU A 119 10.79 0.88 -0.34
N VAL A 120 9.84 -0.07 -0.23
CA VAL A 120 8.85 -0.35 -1.27
C VAL A 120 7.43 -0.39 -0.68
N LEU A 121 6.52 0.41 -1.27
CA LEU A 121 5.11 0.43 -0.92
C LEU A 121 4.25 0.15 -2.15
N ASP A 122 3.46 -0.92 -2.07
CA ASP A 122 2.55 -1.36 -3.12
C ASP A 122 1.10 -1.28 -2.64
N LEU A 123 0.30 -0.42 -3.28
CA LEU A 123 -1.09 -0.15 -2.93
C LEU A 123 -1.98 -0.54 -4.12
N VAL A 124 -2.76 -1.59 -3.93
CA VAL A 124 -3.57 -2.20 -5.00
C VAL A 124 -5.06 -2.19 -4.63
N ASP A 125 -5.92 -1.68 -5.51
CA ASP A 125 -7.38 -1.63 -5.33
C ASP A 125 -7.79 -1.09 -3.94
N LEU A 126 -7.16 0.03 -3.55
CA LEU A 126 -7.51 0.73 -2.31
C LEU A 126 -8.51 1.84 -2.58
N THR A 127 -9.46 1.94 -1.66
CA THR A 127 -10.49 2.98 -1.63
C THR A 127 -10.26 3.89 -0.43
N LEU A 128 -10.58 5.18 -0.57
CA LEU A 128 -10.43 6.13 0.53
C LEU A 128 -11.50 5.87 1.61
N ALA A 129 -11.05 5.54 2.81
CA ALA A 129 -11.89 5.56 4.00
C ALA A 129 -12.32 7.00 4.31
N SER A 130 -13.54 7.19 4.84
CA SER A 130 -14.21 8.49 4.97
C SER A 130 -13.26 9.63 5.35
N THR A 131 -13.29 10.71 4.58
CA THR A 131 -12.53 11.93 4.85
C THR A 131 -13.03 12.55 6.15
N MET A 132 -12.20 12.54 7.20
CA MET A 132 -12.41 13.39 8.37
C MET A 132 -12.20 14.83 7.90
N GLU A 133 -13.30 15.53 7.62
CA GLU A 133 -13.26 16.97 7.33
C GLU A 133 -12.66 17.70 8.54
N GLY A 134 -11.55 18.42 8.32
CA GLY A 134 -10.94 19.28 9.34
C GLY A 134 -9.66 18.77 10.01
N GLN A 135 -9.03 17.68 9.54
CA GLN A 135 -7.67 17.39 9.98
C GLN A 135 -6.66 18.33 9.31
N GLU A 136 -5.73 18.86 10.12
CA GLU A 136 -4.57 19.62 9.66
C GLU A 136 -3.87 18.86 8.51
N GLN A 137 -3.35 19.61 7.53
CA GLN A 137 -2.61 19.05 6.39
C GLN A 137 -1.34 18.36 6.90
N LEU A 138 -1.45 17.06 7.22
CA LEU A 138 -0.32 16.23 7.54
C LEU A 138 0.41 15.91 6.23
N ILE A 139 1.59 16.53 6.06
CA ILE A 139 2.51 16.16 5.00
C ILE A 139 3.11 14.79 5.37
N LEU A 140 2.90 13.82 4.51
CA LEU A 140 3.42 12.46 4.61
C LEU A 140 4.79 12.43 3.95
N SER A 141 5.85 12.29 4.75
CA SER A 141 7.20 12.15 4.22
C SER A 141 7.79 10.80 4.57
N SER A 142 8.62 10.29 3.66
CA SER A 142 9.49 9.14 3.90
C SER A 142 10.83 9.41 3.24
N ILE A 143 11.90 9.18 4.01
CA ILE A 143 13.27 9.31 3.53
C ILE A 143 13.84 8.00 3.00
N THR A 144 13.19 6.87 3.30
CA THR A 144 13.65 5.52 2.93
C THR A 144 12.89 4.96 1.74
N LEU A 145 11.67 5.46 1.48
CA LEU A 145 10.83 4.94 0.41
C LEU A 145 11.42 5.31 -0.95
N THR A 146 11.79 4.29 -1.73
CA THR A 146 12.36 4.43 -3.08
C THR A 146 11.40 3.99 -4.17
N GLU A 147 10.41 3.15 -3.85
CA GLU A 147 9.44 2.65 -4.83
C GLU A 147 8.00 2.80 -4.31
N LEU A 148 7.16 3.40 -5.14
CA LEU A 148 5.74 3.55 -4.89
C LEU A 148 4.94 3.00 -6.07
N TYR A 149 4.02 2.10 -5.75
CA TYR A 149 3.10 1.53 -6.71
C TYR A 149 1.65 1.79 -6.30
N LEU A 150 0.87 2.37 -7.21
CA LEU A 150 -0.55 2.68 -7.05
C LEU A 150 -1.32 2.01 -8.19
N PHE A 151 -1.87 0.81 -7.94
CA PHE A 151 -2.58 0.03 -8.96
C PHE A 151 -4.08 -0.03 -8.65
N GLU A 152 -4.92 0.30 -9.62
CA GLU A 152 -6.39 0.15 -9.53
C GLU A 152 -7.05 0.86 -8.33
N CYS A 153 -6.33 1.75 -7.64
CA CYS A 153 -6.88 2.58 -6.58
C CYS A 153 -7.89 3.60 -7.16
N THR A 154 -8.90 3.96 -6.37
CA THR A 154 -9.91 4.93 -6.80
C THR A 154 -9.31 6.32 -7.02
N GLU A 155 -9.91 7.11 -7.93
CA GLU A 155 -9.52 8.50 -8.19
C GLU A 155 -9.30 9.30 -6.90
N LYS A 156 -10.33 9.33 -6.03
CA LYS A 156 -10.28 10.06 -4.76
C LYS A 156 -9.11 9.61 -3.86
N TYR A 157 -8.80 8.31 -3.84
CA TYR A 157 -7.67 7.81 -3.07
C TYR A 157 -6.34 8.30 -3.65
N LYS A 158 -6.13 8.17 -4.96
CA LYS A 158 -4.91 8.61 -5.64
C LYS A 158 -4.67 10.11 -5.46
N GLU A 159 -5.69 10.93 -5.71
CA GLU A 159 -5.58 12.39 -5.54
C GLU A 159 -5.25 12.78 -4.09
N SER A 160 -5.94 12.16 -3.12
CA SER A 160 -5.68 12.41 -1.70
C SER A 160 -4.30 11.90 -1.27
N THR A 161 -3.80 10.85 -1.90
CA THR A 161 -2.47 10.29 -1.62
C THR A 161 -1.40 11.23 -2.17
N LEU A 162 -1.48 11.60 -3.46
CA LEU A 162 -0.51 12.44 -4.16
C LEU A 162 -0.45 13.89 -3.64
N ASN A 163 -1.58 14.44 -3.17
CA ASN A 163 -1.61 15.81 -2.65
C ASN A 163 -0.84 16.01 -1.34
N TYR A 164 -0.65 14.94 -0.57
CA TYR A 164 -0.14 15.01 0.80
C TYR A 164 1.22 14.33 0.96
N MET A 165 1.76 13.71 -0.08
CA MET A 165 3.03 12.99 0.00
C MET A 165 4.21 13.77 -0.53
N GLU A 166 5.33 13.64 0.18
CA GLU A 166 6.65 14.12 -0.21
C GLU A 166 7.67 13.00 -0.07
N TYR A 167 7.94 12.30 -1.17
CA TYR A 167 8.93 11.22 -1.25
C TYR A 167 10.13 11.68 -2.06
N THR A 168 10.98 12.49 -1.42
CA THR A 168 12.12 13.12 -2.10
C THR A 168 13.12 12.12 -2.67
N ASN A 169 13.22 10.93 -2.07
CA ASN A 169 14.13 9.85 -2.46
C ASN A 169 13.48 8.80 -3.40
N LEU A 170 12.29 9.08 -3.93
CA LEU A 170 11.59 8.15 -4.80
C LEU A 170 12.32 7.97 -6.14
N LYS A 171 12.59 6.71 -6.49
CA LYS A 171 13.22 6.27 -7.74
C LYS A 171 12.24 5.67 -8.73
N ILE A 172 11.24 4.94 -8.23
CA ILE A 172 10.25 4.27 -9.06
C ILE A 172 8.86 4.73 -8.64
N LEU A 173 8.11 5.23 -9.62
CA LEU A 173 6.69 5.52 -9.48
C LEU A 173 5.91 4.80 -10.56
N GLN A 174 4.97 3.96 -10.15
CA GLN A 174 3.99 3.36 -11.06
C GLN A 174 2.57 3.69 -10.61
N VAL A 175 1.78 4.28 -11.51
CA VAL A 175 0.39 4.64 -11.24
C VAL A 175 -0.50 4.13 -12.36
N HIS A 176 -1.24 3.06 -12.10
CA HIS A 176 -2.13 2.45 -13.08
C HIS A 176 -3.59 2.58 -12.65
N VAL A 177 -4.39 3.14 -13.54
CA VAL A 177 -5.84 3.30 -13.35
C VAL A 177 -6.54 2.14 -14.06
N SER A 178 -7.62 1.63 -13.45
CA SER A 178 -8.47 0.65 -14.12
C SER A 178 -9.09 1.28 -15.38
N PRO A 179 -9.00 0.61 -16.55
CA PRO A 179 -9.55 1.13 -17.81
C PRO A 179 -11.08 1.20 -17.81
N THR A 180 -11.75 0.63 -16.80
CA THR A 180 -13.22 0.59 -16.73
C THR A 180 -13.85 1.92 -16.33
N HIS A 181 -13.05 2.88 -15.84
CA HIS A 181 -13.57 4.15 -15.36
C HIS A 181 -12.97 5.29 -16.16
N ASN A 182 -13.85 6.18 -16.66
CA ASN A 182 -13.51 7.41 -17.35
C ASN A 182 -12.97 8.46 -16.35
N GLU A 183 -12.19 8.00 -15.38
CA GLU A 183 -11.65 8.76 -14.25
C GLU A 183 -10.57 9.69 -14.80
N LYS A 184 -10.73 10.98 -14.49
CA LYS A 184 -9.63 11.92 -14.70
C LYS A 184 -8.66 11.64 -13.58
N TYR A 185 -7.53 11.07 -13.95
CA TYR A 185 -6.40 11.05 -13.07
C TYR A 185 -6.03 12.50 -12.72
N GLY A 186 -5.85 12.84 -11.44
CA GLY A 186 -5.44 14.17 -11.00
C GLY A 186 -4.05 14.53 -11.52
N GLU A 187 -3.95 14.90 -12.80
CA GLU A 187 -2.69 15.16 -13.52
C GLU A 187 -1.87 16.23 -12.82
N GLN A 188 -2.53 17.31 -12.39
CA GLN A 188 -1.88 18.40 -11.66
C GLN A 188 -1.28 17.92 -10.34
N GLN A 189 -1.97 17.02 -9.64
CA GLN A 189 -1.50 16.45 -8.38
C GLN A 189 -0.29 15.55 -8.61
N LEU A 190 -0.29 14.78 -9.70
CA LEU A 190 0.87 13.99 -10.07
C LEU A 190 2.05 14.86 -10.48
N ILE A 191 1.84 15.84 -11.35
CA ILE A 191 2.89 16.77 -11.80
C ILE A 191 3.52 17.44 -10.57
N ARG A 192 2.68 17.92 -9.65
CA ARG A 192 3.13 18.47 -8.38
C ARG A 192 3.87 17.44 -7.52
N PHE A 193 3.41 16.20 -7.45
CA PHE A 193 4.10 15.16 -6.68
C PHE A 193 5.49 14.86 -7.26
N VAL A 194 5.58 14.59 -8.57
CA VAL A 194 6.85 14.23 -9.23
C VAL A 194 7.83 15.39 -9.29
N SER A 195 7.38 16.65 -9.28
CA SER A 195 8.29 17.80 -9.26
C SER A 195 9.17 17.87 -8.00
N HIS A 196 8.80 17.15 -6.94
CA HIS A 196 9.59 17.04 -5.70
C HIS A 196 10.46 15.77 -5.65
N CYS A 197 10.37 14.87 -6.65
CA CYS A 197 11.09 13.60 -6.69
C CYS A 197 12.36 13.73 -7.57
N GLN A 198 13.45 14.21 -6.98
CA GLN A 198 14.68 14.53 -7.72
C GLN A 198 15.45 13.30 -8.24
N TYR A 199 15.17 12.11 -7.70
CA TYR A 199 15.87 10.87 -8.02
C TYR A 199 15.01 9.89 -8.83
N LEU A 200 13.92 10.36 -9.44
CA LEU A 200 12.99 9.50 -10.17
C LEU A 200 13.65 8.94 -11.45
N GLU A 201 13.89 7.63 -11.46
CA GLU A 201 14.53 6.89 -12.56
C GLU A 201 13.49 6.21 -13.45
N THR A 202 12.38 5.73 -12.86
CA THR A 202 11.30 5.04 -13.57
C THR A 202 9.97 5.68 -13.24
N TYR A 203 9.27 6.10 -14.29
CA TYR A 203 7.95 6.70 -14.21
C TYR A 203 7.03 6.01 -15.22
N SER A 204 6.03 5.27 -14.72
CA SER A 204 5.04 4.59 -15.55
C SER A 204 3.65 4.95 -15.08
N VAL A 205 2.89 5.65 -15.91
CA VAL A 205 1.52 6.02 -15.57
C VAL A 205 0.57 5.64 -16.70
N SER A 206 -0.59 5.09 -16.34
CA SER A 206 -1.69 4.89 -17.29
C SER A 206 -2.29 6.24 -17.64
N ILE A 207 -1.71 6.95 -18.59
CA ILE A 207 -2.27 8.19 -19.15
C ILE A 207 -3.39 7.82 -20.13
N HIS A 208 -4.63 8.01 -19.70
CA HIS A 208 -5.77 7.96 -20.60
C HIS A 208 -6.73 9.13 -20.34
N PRO A 209 -6.95 10.03 -21.32
CA PRO A 209 -6.24 10.13 -22.61
C PRO A 209 -4.83 10.72 -22.46
N ILE A 210 -3.92 10.39 -23.39
CA ILE A 210 -2.62 11.09 -23.51
C ILE A 210 -2.90 12.51 -24.01
N THR A 211 -2.74 13.52 -23.16
CA THR A 211 -2.81 14.94 -23.54
C THR A 211 -1.40 15.47 -23.85
N LEU A 212 -1.33 16.56 -24.63
CA LEU A 212 -0.06 17.21 -25.00
C LEU A 212 0.67 17.76 -23.76
N GLU A 213 -0.07 18.32 -22.80
CA GLU A 213 0.47 18.85 -21.53
C GLU A 213 1.19 17.75 -20.70
N ASN A 214 0.66 16.52 -20.69
CA ASN A 214 1.28 15.40 -19.98
C ASN A 214 2.62 15.00 -20.59
N MET A 215 2.76 15.07 -21.92
CA MET A 215 4.04 14.80 -22.58
C MET A 215 5.07 15.88 -22.21
N GLU A 216 4.69 17.16 -22.20
CA GLU A 216 5.60 18.26 -21.89
C GLU A 216 6.16 18.19 -20.46
N ALA A 217 5.34 17.79 -19.47
CA ALA A 217 5.80 17.61 -18.10
C ALA A 217 6.84 16.48 -17.94
N ILE A 218 6.69 15.38 -18.68
CA ILE A 218 7.66 14.27 -18.69
C ILE A 218 9.00 14.76 -19.26
N TYR A 219 8.97 15.46 -20.39
CA TYR A 219 10.18 16.00 -21.01
C TYR A 219 10.87 17.09 -20.18
N ALA A 220 10.13 17.85 -19.36
CA ALA A 220 10.71 18.85 -18.48
C ALA A 220 11.56 18.22 -17.35
N ASN A 221 11.14 17.07 -16.82
CA ASN A 221 11.90 16.34 -15.80
C ASN A 221 13.17 15.70 -16.36
N GLU A 222 13.13 15.11 -17.57
CA GLU A 222 14.35 14.58 -18.22
C GLU A 222 15.43 15.66 -18.38
N ARG A 223 15.05 16.88 -18.79
CA ARG A 223 16.01 18.00 -18.93
C ARG A 223 16.53 18.54 -17.60
N ALA A 224 15.78 18.41 -16.51
CA ALA A 224 16.24 18.83 -15.19
C ALA A 224 17.36 17.92 -14.67
N CYS A 225 17.31 16.63 -14.98
CA CYS A 225 18.36 15.66 -14.65
C CYS A 225 19.66 15.91 -15.44
N ASP A 226 19.57 16.31 -16.71
CA ASP A 226 20.75 16.60 -17.55
C ASP A 226 21.51 17.86 -17.12
N ASN A 227 20.83 18.85 -16.53
CA ASN A 227 21.44 20.11 -16.09
C ASN A 227 22.07 20.05 -14.70
N ALA A 228 21.91 18.95 -13.95
CA ALA A 228 22.51 18.76 -12.63
C ALA A 228 23.92 18.13 -12.66
N ILE A 229 24.48 17.88 -13.86
CA ILE A 229 25.79 17.22 -14.08
C ILE A 229 26.89 18.23 -14.49
N VAL A 230 26.68 19.55 -14.31
CA VAL A 230 27.70 20.58 -14.61
C VAL A 230 28.27 21.22 -13.35
#